data_AF-A0A6P8H918-F1
#
_entry.id   AF-A0A6P8H918-F1
#
_cell.length_a   1.000
_cell.length_b   1.000
_cell.length_c   1.000
_cell.angle_alpha   90.00
_cell.angle_beta   90.00
_cell.angle_gamma   90.00
#
_symmetry.space_group_name_H-M   'P 1'
#
loop_
_entity.id
_entity.type
_entity.pdbx_description
1 polymer ?
#
loop_
_entity_poly.entity_id
_entity_poly.type
_entity_poly.pdbx_seq_one_letter_code
_entity_poly.pdbx_strand_id
1 'polypeptide(L)'
;MAMQDCIADIRRWMQADRLKLNDEKTEFIVIGTKQQLAKVSVESLCVGNETNAPSDKVKNLGCWFDTHLKMDSHINNCCRAASFHLFNIRRIRKFLSYDTVQTLANALLTSRLDYCNSLLYALPANQLCKLQRVQNAAARLICNISRFDHITPALHKLH
;
A
#
# COMPACT_ATOMS: atom_id res chain seq x y z
N MET A 1 -3.70 19.21 -23.66
CA MET A 1 -5.04 19.50 -24.20
C MET A 1 -5.98 18.30 -24.11
N ALA A 2 -5.84 17.22 -24.90
CA ALA A 2 -6.82 16.11 -24.89
C ALA A 2 -7.23 15.56 -23.51
N MET A 3 -6.30 15.41 -22.56
CA MET A 3 -6.61 14.99 -21.19
C MET A 3 -7.44 16.04 -20.43
N GLN A 4 -7.11 17.33 -20.56
CA GLN A 4 -7.84 18.42 -19.93
C GLN A 4 -9.24 18.59 -20.53
N ASP A 5 -9.36 18.38 -21.84
CA ASP A 5 -10.65 18.41 -22.53
C ASP A 5 -11.54 17.26 -22.02
N CYS A 6 -11.00 16.05 -21.89
CA CYS A 6 -11.69 14.91 -21.30
C CYS A 6 -12.14 15.19 -19.85
N ILE A 7 -11.28 15.79 -19.02
CA ILE A 7 -11.62 16.19 -17.65
C ILE A 7 -12.75 17.24 -17.65
N ALA A 8 -12.73 18.18 -18.58
CA ALA A 8 -13.78 19.18 -18.73
C ALA A 8 -15.12 18.54 -19.12
N ASP A 9 -15.11 17.57 -20.03
CA ASP A 9 -16.31 16.82 -20.43
C ASP A 9 -16.88 16.00 -19.26
N ILE A 10 -16.03 15.28 -18.51
CA ILE A 10 -16.43 14.55 -17.30
C ILE A 10 -17.01 15.52 -16.27
N ARG A 11 -16.40 16.69 -16.08
CA ARG A 11 -16.93 17.69 -15.14
C ARG A 11 -18.32 18.17 -15.57
N ARG A 12 -18.54 18.46 -16.85
CA ARG A 12 -19.87 18.88 -17.35
C ARG A 12 -20.91 17.79 -17.12
N TRP A 13 -20.56 16.54 -17.39
CA TRP A 13 -21.43 15.39 -17.10
C TRP A 13 -21.76 15.27 -15.60
N MET A 14 -20.76 15.33 -14.71
CA MET A 14 -20.99 15.31 -13.26
C MET A 14 -21.90 16.45 -12.80
N GLN A 15 -21.72 17.66 -13.34
CA GLN A 15 -22.56 18.82 -12.99
C GLN A 15 -24.01 18.64 -13.43
N ALA A 16 -24.24 18.07 -14.62
CA ALA A 16 -25.59 17.73 -15.08
C ALA A 16 -26.28 16.73 -14.13
N ASP A 17 -25.50 15.80 -13.56
CA ASP A 17 -25.94 14.81 -12.57
C ASP A 17 -25.84 15.30 -11.12
N ARG A 18 -25.68 16.62 -10.90
CA ARG A 18 -25.63 17.27 -9.57
C ARG A 18 -24.46 16.81 -8.67
N LEU A 19 -23.38 16.36 -9.28
CA LEU A 19 -22.12 16.01 -8.63
C LEU A 19 -21.07 17.12 -8.83
N LYS A 20 -20.22 17.33 -7.82
CA LYS A 20 -19.09 18.28 -7.88
C LYS A 20 -17.77 17.52 -7.86
N LEU A 21 -16.94 17.71 -8.88
CA LEU A 21 -15.54 17.29 -8.88
C LEU A 21 -14.77 18.10 -7.83
N ASN A 22 -13.96 17.43 -7.01
CA ASN A 22 -13.14 18.08 -6.01
C ASN A 22 -11.75 18.36 -6.56
N ASP A 23 -11.58 19.57 -7.08
CA ASP A 23 -10.36 20.01 -7.76
C ASP A 23 -9.14 19.97 -6.83
N GLU A 24 -9.30 20.38 -5.57
CA GLU A 24 -8.24 20.39 -4.53
C GLU A 24 -7.73 18.97 -4.21
N LYS A 25 -8.60 17.96 -4.24
CA LYS A 25 -8.23 16.56 -4.00
C LYS A 25 -7.74 15.83 -5.25
N THR A 26 -7.82 16.45 -6.42
CA THR A 26 -7.49 15.78 -7.68
C THR A 26 -6.00 15.91 -7.95
N GLU A 27 -5.28 14.81 -7.76
CA GLU A 27 -3.87 14.69 -8.12
C GLU A 27 -3.72 13.83 -9.38
N PHE A 28 -2.59 14.00 -10.09
CA PHE A 28 -2.23 13.08 -11.15
C PHE A 28 -0.76 12.65 -11.03
N ILE A 29 -0.48 11.48 -11.58
CA ILE A 29 0.85 10.89 -11.65
C ILE A 29 1.10 10.44 -13.08
N VAL A 30 2.35 10.57 -13.53
CA VAL A 30 2.79 9.98 -14.79
C VAL A 30 3.61 8.74 -14.46
N ILE A 31 3.14 7.59 -14.93
CA ILE A 31 3.75 6.29 -14.64
C ILE A 31 4.40 5.75 -15.90
N GLY A 32 5.64 5.28 -15.79
CA GLY A 32 6.34 4.69 -16.92
C GLY A 32 7.75 4.21 -16.59
N THR A 33 8.42 3.63 -17.58
CA THR A 33 9.85 3.35 -17.45
C THR A 33 10.64 4.65 -17.54
N LYS A 34 11.84 4.67 -16.96
CA LYS A 34 12.74 5.85 -17.03
C LYS A 34 12.91 6.37 -18.45
N GLN A 35 13.05 5.47 -19.43
CA GLN A 35 13.23 5.83 -20.83
C GLN A 35 11.99 6.49 -21.46
N GLN A 36 10.78 6.10 -21.03
CA GLN A 36 9.54 6.69 -21.53
C GLN A 36 9.22 8.00 -20.81
N LEU A 37 9.44 8.06 -19.50
CA LEU A 37 9.28 9.28 -18.72
C LEU A 37 10.21 10.40 -19.21
N ALA A 38 11.43 10.07 -19.64
CA ALA A 38 12.35 11.04 -20.25
C ALA A 38 11.84 11.66 -21.56
N LYS A 39 10.86 11.04 -22.24
CA LYS A 39 10.24 11.55 -23.48
C LYS A 39 8.98 12.36 -23.22
N VAL A 40 8.49 12.37 -21.99
CA VAL A 40 7.22 12.99 -21.62
C VAL A 40 7.49 14.17 -20.70
N SER A 41 7.25 15.38 -21.20
CA SER A 41 7.24 16.59 -20.38
C SER A 41 5.80 17.03 -20.13
N VAL A 42 5.27 16.69 -18.95
CA VAL A 42 3.99 17.24 -18.46
C VAL A 42 4.30 18.08 -17.25
N GLU A 43 4.36 19.40 -17.42
CA GLU A 43 4.66 20.33 -16.32
C GLU A 43 3.48 20.45 -15.37
N SER A 44 2.27 20.55 -15.90
CA SER A 44 1.05 20.68 -15.11
C SER A 44 -0.20 20.27 -15.89
N LEU A 45 -1.27 20.03 -15.13
CA LEU A 45 -2.60 19.73 -15.64
C LEU A 45 -3.61 20.61 -14.92
N CYS A 46 -4.35 21.42 -15.69
CA CYS A 46 -5.45 22.20 -15.12
C CYS A 46 -6.68 21.30 -14.93
N VAL A 47 -7.14 21.22 -13.69
CA VAL A 47 -8.39 20.55 -13.29
C VAL A 47 -9.33 21.63 -12.79
N GLY A 48 -10.04 22.29 -13.72
CA GLY A 48 -10.95 23.39 -13.36
C GLY A 48 -10.19 24.64 -13.04
N ASN A 49 -10.28 25.09 -11.80
CA ASN A 49 -9.58 26.29 -11.35
C ASN A 49 -8.22 25.98 -10.73
N GLU A 50 -7.91 24.70 -10.49
CA GLU A 50 -6.64 24.27 -9.91
C GLU A 50 -5.66 23.81 -11.00
N THR A 51 -4.40 24.23 -10.86
CA THR A 51 -3.30 23.76 -11.70
C THR A 51 -2.43 22.82 -10.89
N ASN A 52 -2.50 21.54 -11.21
CA ASN A 52 -1.77 20.51 -10.49
C ASN A 52 -0.46 20.22 -11.20
N ALA A 53 0.62 19.99 -10.45
CA ALA A 53 1.86 19.41 -10.95
C ALA A 53 1.81 17.88 -10.82
N PRO A 54 2.59 17.11 -11.60
CA PRO A 54 2.64 15.66 -11.44
C PRO A 54 3.20 15.29 -10.06
N SER A 55 2.46 14.46 -9.32
CA SER A 55 2.90 13.93 -8.03
C SER A 55 3.84 12.74 -8.22
N ASP A 56 4.94 12.69 -7.45
CA ASP A 56 5.87 11.55 -7.46
C ASP A 56 5.24 10.25 -6.93
N LYS A 57 4.25 10.42 -6.04
CA LYS A 57 3.52 9.33 -5.40
C LYS A 57 2.08 9.74 -5.19
N VAL A 58 1.16 8.82 -5.45
CA VAL A 58 -0.28 9.03 -5.22
C VAL A 58 -0.87 7.85 -4.48
N LYS A 59 -1.95 8.08 -3.74
CA LYS A 59 -2.68 7.03 -3.05
C LYS A 59 -3.98 6.75 -3.77
N ASN A 60 -4.13 5.52 -4.29
CA ASN A 60 -5.37 5.07 -4.91
C ASN A 60 -5.88 3.82 -4.20
N LEU A 61 -7.15 3.84 -3.77
CA LEU A 61 -7.81 2.75 -3.04
C LEU A 61 -6.92 2.14 -1.94
N GLY A 62 -6.35 2.98 -1.07
CA GLY A 62 -5.49 2.50 0.02
C GLY A 62 -4.04 2.16 -0.37
N CYS A 63 -3.73 1.99 -1.65
CA CYS A 63 -2.42 1.62 -2.16
C CYS A 63 -1.61 2.82 -2.62
N TRP A 64 -0.30 2.79 -2.40
CA TRP A 64 0.60 3.86 -2.81
C TRP A 64 1.31 3.50 -4.10
N PHE A 65 1.16 4.35 -5.10
CA PHE A 65 1.80 4.22 -6.40
C PHE A 65 2.93 5.23 -6.49
N ASP A 66 4.05 4.84 -7.09
CA ASP A 66 5.14 5.75 -7.46
C ASP A 66 5.32 5.74 -8.97
N THR A 67 6.03 6.74 -9.49
CA THR A 67 6.23 6.95 -10.94
C THR A 67 6.82 5.75 -11.68
N HIS A 68 7.49 4.84 -10.96
CA HIS A 68 8.19 3.68 -11.51
C HIS A 68 7.55 2.35 -11.10
N LEU A 69 6.40 2.36 -10.43
CA LEU A 69 5.71 1.20 -9.86
C LEU A 69 6.61 0.29 -9.00
N LYS A 70 7.58 0.86 -8.27
CA LYS A 70 8.46 0.06 -7.39
C LYS A 70 7.74 -0.46 -6.14
N MET A 71 6.61 0.16 -5.78
CA MET A 71 5.80 -0.16 -4.60
C MET A 71 6.53 0.00 -3.26
N ASP A 72 7.68 0.69 -3.26
CA ASP A 72 8.50 0.93 -2.07
C ASP A 72 7.70 1.63 -0.98
N SER A 73 6.98 2.69 -1.35
CA SER A 73 6.17 3.48 -0.43
C SER A 73 5.05 2.63 0.19
N HIS A 74 4.37 1.83 -0.65
CA HIS A 74 3.29 0.96 -0.22
C HIS A 74 3.80 -0.10 0.76
N ILE A 75 4.84 -0.87 0.37
CA ILE A 75 5.43 -1.92 1.19
C ILE A 75 5.95 -1.37 2.51
N ASN A 76 6.65 -0.24 2.50
CA ASN A 76 7.19 0.34 3.73
C ASN A 76 6.05 0.81 4.67
N ASN A 77 4.97 1.37 4.13
CA ASN A 77 3.80 1.76 4.93
C ASN A 77 3.08 0.53 5.51
N CYS A 78 2.88 -0.53 4.72
CA CYS A 78 2.31 -1.79 5.20
C CYS A 78 3.18 -2.41 6.30
N CYS A 79 4.50 -2.50 6.07
CA CYS A 79 5.44 -3.01 7.07
C CYS A 79 5.44 -2.18 8.36
N ARG A 80 5.37 -0.84 8.25
CA ARG A 80 5.33 0.06 9.41
C ARG A 80 4.06 -0.17 10.23
N ALA A 81 2.90 -0.19 9.58
CA ALA A 81 1.62 -0.43 10.26
C ALA A 81 1.58 -1.81 10.92
N ALA A 82 2.04 -2.85 10.21
CA ALA A 82 2.09 -4.20 10.75
C ALA A 82 3.07 -4.31 11.94
N SER A 83 4.24 -3.68 11.84
CA SER A 83 5.22 -3.65 12.95
C SER A 83 4.66 -2.95 14.19
N PHE A 84 3.89 -1.88 14.01
CA PHE A 84 3.19 -1.19 15.10
C PHE A 84 2.19 -2.13 15.82
N HIS A 85 1.34 -2.84 15.07
CA HIS A 85 0.41 -3.80 15.65
C HIS A 85 1.12 -4.98 16.32
N LEU A 86 2.16 -5.53 15.70
CA LEU A 86 3.00 -6.59 16.27
C LEU A 86 3.58 -6.16 17.62
N PHE A 87 4.15 -4.97 17.70
CA PHE A 87 4.72 -4.44 18.93
C PHE A 87 3.67 -4.35 20.04
N ASN A 88 2.49 -3.80 19.73
CA ASN A 88 1.42 -3.64 20.71
C ASN A 88 0.88 -4.99 21.21
N ILE A 89 0.61 -5.95 20.31
CA ILE A 89 0.15 -7.28 20.71
C ILE A 89 1.22 -7.99 21.54
N ARG A 90 2.51 -7.85 21.18
CA ARG A 90 3.61 -8.47 21.94
C ARG A 90 3.68 -7.99 23.38
N ARG A 91 3.35 -6.72 23.67
CA ARG A 91 3.31 -6.18 25.04
C ARG A 91 2.24 -6.84 25.91
N ILE A 92 1.10 -7.18 25.34
CA ILE A 92 -0.03 -7.81 26.05
C ILE A 92 -0.05 -9.33 25.88
N ARG A 93 0.90 -9.92 25.16
CA ARG A 93 0.92 -11.35 24.77
C ARG A 93 0.74 -12.31 25.94
N LYS A 94 1.24 -11.97 27.13
CA LYS A 94 1.14 -12.77 28.36
C LYS A 94 -0.30 -12.90 28.90
N PHE A 95 -1.20 -12.04 28.47
CA PHE A 95 -2.61 -12.01 28.90
C PHE A 95 -3.56 -12.58 27.84
N LEU A 96 -3.03 -13.05 26.70
CA LEU A 96 -3.82 -13.51 25.57
C LEU A 96 -3.64 -15.01 25.35
N SER A 97 -4.73 -15.70 25.02
CA SER A 97 -4.68 -17.09 24.57
C SER A 97 -4.05 -17.20 23.18
N TYR A 98 -3.68 -18.41 22.79
CA TYR A 98 -3.15 -18.69 21.46
C TYR A 98 -4.15 -18.27 20.35
N ASP A 99 -5.42 -18.68 20.47
CA ASP A 99 -6.45 -18.43 19.47
C ASP A 99 -6.77 -16.94 19.31
N THR A 100 -6.77 -16.19 20.42
CA THR A 100 -6.95 -14.74 20.38
C THR A 100 -5.80 -14.06 19.67
N VAL A 101 -4.55 -14.47 19.91
CA VAL A 101 -3.37 -13.89 19.24
C VAL A 101 -3.38 -14.21 17.75
N GLN A 102 -3.76 -15.44 17.37
CA GLN A 102 -3.91 -15.83 15.97
C GLN A 102 -4.99 -14.98 15.27
N THR A 103 -6.14 -14.79 15.92
CA THR A 103 -7.22 -13.94 15.40
C THR A 103 -6.77 -12.49 15.23
N LEU A 104 -6.10 -11.92 16.23
CA LEU A 104 -5.56 -10.55 16.17
C LEU A 104 -4.50 -10.41 15.08
N ALA A 105 -3.60 -11.38 14.94
CA ALA A 105 -2.58 -11.38 13.91
C ALA A 105 -3.21 -11.42 12.51
N ASN A 106 -4.20 -12.29 12.30
CA ASN A 106 -4.91 -12.36 11.02
C ASN A 106 -5.68 -11.07 10.71
N ALA A 107 -6.41 -10.54 11.69
CA ALA A 107 -7.24 -9.35 11.52
C ALA A 107 -6.43 -8.05 11.31
N LEU A 108 -5.26 -7.93 11.93
CA LEU A 108 -4.48 -6.68 11.93
C LEU A 108 -3.24 -6.70 11.03
N LEU A 109 -2.73 -7.89 10.71
CA LEU A 109 -1.48 -8.07 9.95
C LEU A 109 -1.79 -8.72 8.60
N THR A 110 -2.31 -9.95 8.62
CA THR A 110 -2.54 -10.75 7.40
C THR A 110 -3.51 -10.04 6.46
N SER A 111 -4.66 -9.58 6.97
CA SER A 111 -5.64 -8.81 6.20
C SER A 111 -5.05 -7.58 5.48
N ARG A 112 -4.08 -6.90 6.10
CA ARG A 112 -3.40 -5.73 5.52
C ARG A 112 -2.36 -6.10 4.48
N LEU A 113 -1.68 -7.23 4.67
CA LEU A 113 -0.71 -7.75 3.71
C LEU A 113 -1.39 -8.34 2.48
N ASP A 114 -2.57 -8.95 2.66
CA ASP A 114 -3.37 -9.51 1.58
C ASP A 114 -4.12 -8.45 0.78
N TYR A 115 -4.39 -7.28 1.39
CA TYR A 115 -5.04 -6.18 0.70
C TYR A 115 -4.19 -5.71 -0.50
N CYS A 116 -4.74 -5.89 -1.71
CA CYS A 116 -4.08 -5.57 -2.98
C CYS A 116 -2.71 -6.26 -3.17
N ASN A 117 -2.55 -7.48 -2.65
CA ASN A 117 -1.33 -8.28 -2.82
C ASN A 117 -0.99 -8.58 -4.30
N SER A 118 -1.95 -8.49 -5.22
CA SER A 118 -1.72 -8.60 -6.67
C SER A 118 -0.76 -7.53 -7.20
N LEU A 119 -0.71 -6.34 -6.58
CA LEU A 119 0.24 -5.27 -6.91
C LEU A 119 1.68 -5.64 -6.57
N LEU A 120 1.88 -6.66 -5.74
CA LEU A 120 3.20 -7.14 -5.32
C LEU A 120 3.76 -8.20 -6.28
N TYR A 121 2.99 -8.60 -7.28
CA TYR A 121 3.42 -9.57 -8.27
C TYR A 121 4.63 -9.06 -9.06
N ALA A 122 5.58 -9.95 -9.34
CA ALA A 122 6.82 -9.67 -10.07
C ALA A 122 7.73 -8.59 -9.45
N LEU A 123 7.51 -8.22 -8.17
CA LEU A 123 8.45 -7.33 -7.48
C LEU A 123 9.77 -8.04 -7.14
N PRO A 124 10.88 -7.29 -7.06
CA PRO A 124 12.16 -7.86 -6.67
C PRO A 124 12.12 -8.52 -5.29
N ALA A 125 12.84 -9.63 -5.13
CA ALA A 125 12.85 -10.42 -3.90
C ALA A 125 13.24 -9.59 -2.66
N ASN A 126 14.10 -8.58 -2.79
CA ASN A 126 14.49 -7.72 -1.68
C ASN A 126 13.31 -6.93 -1.08
N GLN A 127 12.30 -6.57 -1.89
CA GLN A 127 11.09 -5.90 -1.43
C GLN A 127 10.16 -6.88 -0.73
N LEU A 128 9.93 -8.04 -1.34
CA LEU A 128 9.10 -9.11 -0.78
C LEU A 128 9.67 -9.63 0.55
N CYS A 129 11.00 -9.69 0.69
CA CYS A 129 11.67 -10.04 1.94
C CYS A 129 11.25 -9.15 3.12
N LYS A 130 10.89 -7.88 2.91
CA LYS A 130 10.40 -7.01 3.99
C LYS A 130 9.07 -7.51 4.55
N LEU A 131 8.14 -7.88 3.65
CA LEU A 131 6.83 -8.43 4.01
C LEU A 131 6.98 -9.80 4.68
N GLN A 132 7.85 -10.66 4.14
CA GLN A 132 8.16 -11.97 4.74
C GLN A 132 8.71 -11.83 6.16
N ARG A 133 9.54 -10.82 6.44
CA ARG A 133 10.05 -10.57 7.80
C ARG A 133 8.94 -10.22 8.78
N VAL A 134 7.94 -9.45 8.34
CA VAL A 134 6.76 -9.13 9.15
C VAL A 134 5.90 -10.37 9.39
N GLN A 135 5.65 -11.19 8.36
CA GLN A 135 4.93 -12.45 8.49
C GLN A 135 5.65 -13.42 9.45
N ASN A 136 6.98 -13.53 9.33
CA ASN A 136 7.79 -14.32 10.24
C ASN A 136 7.73 -13.80 11.68
N ALA A 137 7.68 -12.48 11.88
CA ALA A 137 7.51 -11.90 13.21
C ALA A 137 6.12 -12.20 13.79
N ALA A 138 5.08 -12.19 12.95
CA ALA A 138 3.72 -12.59 13.33
C ALA A 138 3.65 -14.07 13.72
N ALA A 139 4.23 -14.97 12.92
CA ALA A 139 4.30 -16.40 13.23
C ALA A 139 5.00 -16.66 14.57
N ARG A 140 6.12 -15.96 14.84
CA ARG A 140 6.80 -16.03 16.14
C ARG A 140 5.94 -15.55 17.30
N LEU A 141 5.16 -14.48 17.10
CA LEU A 141 4.26 -13.93 18.10
C LEU A 141 3.12 -14.91 18.45
N ILE A 142 2.53 -15.54 17.44
CA ILE A 142 1.45 -16.52 17.61
C ILE A 142 1.98 -17.74 18.36
N CYS A 143 3.05 -18.36 17.84
CA CYS A 143 3.68 -19.54 18.43
C CYS A 143 4.45 -19.26 19.74
N ASN A 144 4.56 -17.99 20.15
CA ASN A 144 5.26 -17.56 21.35
C ASN A 144 6.71 -18.06 21.45
N ILE A 145 7.43 -18.01 20.33
CA ILE A 145 8.83 -18.44 20.25
C ILE A 145 9.80 -17.24 20.25
N SER A 146 11.06 -17.49 20.59
CA SER A 146 12.11 -16.48 20.64
C SER A 146 12.39 -15.89 19.26
N ARG A 147 12.96 -14.69 19.24
CA ARG A 147 13.40 -14.02 18.00
C ARG A 147 14.49 -14.79 17.27
N PHE A 148 15.27 -15.60 18.01
CA PHE A 148 16.40 -16.35 17.51
C PHE A 148 16.03 -17.78 17.09
N ASP A 149 14.82 -18.22 17.43
CA ASP A 149 14.37 -19.55 17.07
C ASP A 149 14.15 -19.68 15.57
N HIS A 150 14.41 -20.89 15.06
CA HIS A 150 14.22 -21.23 13.67
C HIS A 150 12.73 -21.09 13.29
N ILE A 151 12.46 -20.44 12.16
CA ILE A 151 11.09 -20.03 11.80
C ILE A 151 10.27 -21.16 11.17
N THR A 152 10.92 -22.10 10.49
CA THR A 152 10.24 -23.15 9.70
C THR A 152 9.25 -24.00 10.51
N PRO A 153 9.55 -24.43 11.75
CA PRO A 153 8.58 -25.18 12.56
C PRO A 153 7.31 -24.38 12.86
N ALA A 154 7.44 -23.07 13.11
CA ALA A 154 6.29 -22.21 13.38
C ALA A 154 5.44 -22.00 12.13
N LEU A 155 6.07 -21.89 10.95
CA LEU A 155 5.33 -21.78 9.69
C LEU A 155 4.56 -23.06 9.35
N HIS A 156 5.15 -24.22 9.60
CA HIS A 156 4.48 -25.52 9.40
C HIS A 156 3.36 -25.79 10.41
N LYS A 157 3.39 -25.14 11.58
CA LYS A 157 2.30 -25.25 12.55
C LYS A 157 1.08 -24.39 12.16
N LEU A 158 1.31 -23.33 11.39
CA LEU A 158 0.29 -22.33 11.03
C LEU A 158 -0.35 -22.58 9.65
N HIS A 159 0.21 -23.50 8.85
CA HIS A 159 -0.33 -23.98 7.59
C HIS A 159 -0.67 -25.46 7.73
#